data_AF-I0JKR4-F1
#
_entry.id   AF-I0JKR4-F1
#
_cell.length_a   1.000
_cell.length_b   1.000
_cell.length_c   1.000
_cell.angle_alpha   90.00
_cell.angle_beta   90.00
_cell.angle_gamma   90.00
#
_symmetry.space_group_name_H-M   'P 1'
#
loop_
_entity.id
_entity.type
_entity.pdbx_description
1 polymer ?
#
loop_
_entity_poly.entity_id
_entity_poly.type
_entity_poly.pdbx_seq_one_letter_code
_entity_poly.pdbx_strand_id
1 'polypeptide(L)' 'MADIHFDALKSKGVTKSSEGHEIHYQVYDVSGLDDGQDFQVEYETSDDFTPKQEQLTFKQGTETIELNGHTFYLDNVR' A
#
# COMPACT_ATOMS: atom_id res chain seq x y z
N MET A 1 8.53 -9.50 -10.48
CA MET A 1 8.85 -8.80 -9.22
C MET A 1 8.47 -7.38 -9.48
N ALA A 2 7.47 -6.87 -8.77
CA ALA A 2 6.90 -5.56 -9.06
C ALA A 2 7.06 -4.63 -7.86
N ASP A 3 7.37 -3.38 -8.15
CA ASP A 3 7.47 -2.31 -7.17
C ASP A 3 6.18 -1.51 -7.22
N ILE A 4 5.60 -1.23 -6.06
CA ILE A 4 4.28 -0.60 -5.92
C ILE A 4 4.39 0.53 -4.90
N HIS A 5 4.02 1.73 -5.30
CA HIS A 5 4.11 2.94 -4.46
C HIS A 5 2.72 3.44 -4.08
N PHE A 6 2.49 3.59 -2.78
CA PHE A 6 1.30 4.18 -2.17
C PHE A 6 1.65 5.51 -1.53
N ASP A 7 0.70 6.45 -1.47
CA ASP A 7 0.91 7.78 -0.90
C ASP A 7 0.15 7.92 0.42
N ALA A 8 0.86 8.04 1.54
CA ALA A 8 0.26 8.12 2.87
C ALA A 8 -0.64 9.35 3.06
N LEU A 9 -0.41 10.43 2.30
CA LEU A 9 -1.23 11.64 2.36
C LEU A 9 -2.54 11.50 1.58
N LYS A 10 -2.68 10.46 0.76
CA LYS A 10 -3.91 10.19 0.00
C LYS A 10 -4.73 9.12 0.70
N SER A 11 -5.93 9.50 1.13
CA SER A 11 -6.89 8.51 1.64
C SER A 11 -7.24 7.48 0.58
N LYS A 12 -7.34 7.84 -0.71
CA LYS A 12 -7.52 6.88 -1.81
C LYS A 12 -6.71 7.32 -3.03
N GLY A 13 -6.26 6.37 -3.83
CA GLY A 13 -5.52 6.67 -5.05
C GLY A 13 -5.50 5.52 -6.05
N VAL A 14 -4.95 5.82 -7.22
CA VAL A 14 -4.63 4.85 -8.25
C VAL A 14 -3.14 4.97 -8.53
N THR A 15 -2.44 3.85 -8.54
CA THR A 15 -1.02 3.74 -8.87
C THR A 15 -0.82 2.68 -9.94
N LYS A 16 0.42 2.50 -10.39
CA LYS A 16 0.80 1.39 -11.26
C LYS A 16 1.99 0.67 -10.69
N SER A 17 1.99 -0.65 -10.79
CA SER A 17 3.20 -1.42 -10.49
C SER A 17 4.29 -1.13 -11.52
N SER A 18 5.55 -1.46 -11.21
CA SER A 18 6.66 -1.36 -12.18
C SER A 18 6.46 -2.24 -13.43
N GLU A 19 5.54 -3.21 -13.38
CA GLU A 19 5.13 -4.05 -14.52
C GLU A 19 3.97 -3.43 -15.33
N GLY A 20 3.41 -2.31 -14.89
CA GLY A 20 2.39 -1.54 -15.62
C GLY A 20 0.94 -1.86 -15.24
N HIS A 21 0.70 -2.73 -14.26
CA HIS A 21 -0.64 -3.06 -13.77
C HIS A 21 -1.22 -1.92 -12.94
N GLU A 22 -2.46 -1.53 -13.23
CA GLU A 22 -3.18 -0.53 -12.45
C GLU A 22 -3.61 -1.10 -11.09
N ILE A 23 -3.40 -0.33 -10.03
CA ILE A 23 -3.71 -0.71 -8.65
C ILE A 23 -4.49 0.43 -8.01
N HIS A 24 -5.69 0.12 -7.53
CA HIS A 24 -6.51 1.04 -6.75
C HIS A 24 -6.18 0.81 -5.29
N TYR A 25 -6.01 1.86 -4.50
CA TYR A 25 -5.67 1.72 -3.09
C TYR A 25 -6.38 2.73 -2.20
N GLN A 26 -6.47 2.38 -0.93
CA GLN A 26 -7.00 3.18 0.14
C GLN A 26 -6.06 3.10 1.35
N VAL A 27 -5.64 4.25 1.85
CA VAL A 27 -4.77 4.37 3.03
C VAL A 27 -5.62 4.80 4.22
N TYR A 28 -5.43 4.09 5.33
CA TYR A 28 -6.02 4.39 6.62
C TYR A 28 -4.89 4.70 7.60
N ASP A 29 -4.94 5.90 8.15
CA ASP A 29 -4.17 6.24 9.34
C ASP A 29 -4.84 5.55 10.53
N VAL A 30 -4.15 4.59 11.14
CA VAL A 30 -4.64 3.83 12.32
C VAL A 30 -3.89 4.24 13.59
N SER A 31 -3.31 5.45 13.56
CA SER A 31 -2.50 6.02 14.62
C SER A 31 -3.39 6.50 15.75
N GLY A 32 -3.23 5.88 16.91
CA GLY A 32 -4.14 6.05 18.04
C GLY A 32 -4.38 4.78 18.85
N LEU A 33 -3.86 3.63 18.40
CA LEU A 33 -3.87 2.39 19.15
C LEU A 33 -2.53 2.05 19.85
N ASP A 34 -1.42 2.68 19.45
CA ASP A 34 -0.09 2.56 20.07
C ASP A 34 0.71 3.87 19.84
N ASP A 35 1.87 4.05 20.49
CA ASP A 35 2.67 5.29 20.58
C ASP A 35 3.35 5.72 19.23
N GLY A 36 2.74 5.38 18.09
CA GLY A 36 3.27 5.64 16.76
C GLY A 36 2.26 5.71 15.63
N GLN A 37 2.70 6.29 14.51
CA GLN A 37 1.89 6.42 13.31
C GLN A 37 1.94 5.12 12.50
N ASP A 38 0.87 4.33 12.58
CA ASP A 38 0.71 3.09 11.82
C ASP A 38 -0.25 3.37 10.65
N PHE A 39 0.08 2.83 9.47
CA PHE A 39 -0.73 2.96 8.27
C PHE A 39 -1.19 1.59 7.77
N GLN A 40 -2.47 1.48 7.51
CA GLN A 40 -3.04 0.33 6.81
C GLN A 40 -3.34 0.72 5.37
N VAL A 41 -2.86 -0.06 4.42
CA VAL A 41 -3.16 0.13 3.00
C VAL A 41 -3.98 -1.06 2.52
N GLU A 42 -5.20 -0.81 2.09
CA GLU A 42 -5.97 -1.76 1.31
C GLU A 42 -5.78 -1.46 -0.17
N TYR A 43 -5.50 -2.47 -0.98
CA TYR A 43 -5.31 -2.30 -2.41
C TYR A 43 -6.01 -3.39 -3.21
N GLU A 44 -6.46 -3.02 -4.41
CA GLU A 44 -7.11 -3.90 -5.36
C GLU A 44 -6.25 -4.01 -6.62
N THR A 45 -5.86 -5.25 -6.94
CA THR A 45 -5.21 -5.57 -8.22
C THR A 45 -6.23 -6.21 -9.14
N SER A 46 -6.32 -5.73 -10.38
CA SER A 46 -7.08 -6.41 -11.43
C SER A 46 -6.21 -7.49 -12.09
N ASP A 47 -6.43 -8.75 -11.71
CA ASP A 47 -5.92 -9.91 -12.44
C ASP A 47 -6.91 -10.29 -13.56
N ASP A 48 -6.51 -11.14 -14.52
CA ASP A 48 -7.17 -11.31 -15.83
C ASP A 48 -8.69 -11.52 -15.80
N PHE A 49 -9.30 -11.97 -14.69
CA PHE A 49 -10.77 -12.03 -14.54
C PHE A 49 -11.28 -11.84 -13.10
N THR A 50 -10.44 -11.44 -12.14
CA THR A 50 -10.86 -11.32 -10.73
C THR A 50 -10.09 -10.23 -10.00
N PRO A 51 -10.76 -9.16 -9.54
CA PRO A 51 -10.14 -8.20 -8.63
C PRO A 51 -9.80 -8.92 -7.32
N LYS A 52 -8.57 -8.75 -6.86
CA LYS A 52 -8.10 -9.23 -5.55
C LYS A 52 -7.87 -8.04 -4.66
N GLN A 53 -8.59 -8.00 -3.53
CA GLN A 53 -8.36 -7.03 -2.48
C GLN A 53 -7.37 -7.62 -1.47
N GLU A 54 -6.30 -6.88 -1.20
CA GLU A 54 -5.27 -7.24 -0.23
C GLU A 54 -5.04 -6.09 0.76
N GLN A 55 -4.46 -6.40 1.91
CA GLN A 55 -4.19 -5.45 2.98
C GLN A 55 -2.73 -5.53 3.41
N LEU A 56 -2.09 -4.36 3.54
CA LEU A 56 -0.75 -4.18 4.08
C LEU A 56 -0.81 -3.30 5.33
N THR A 57 0.06 -3.59 6.29
CA THR A 57 0.21 -2.78 7.50
C THR A 57 1.65 -2.29 7.59
N PHE A 58 1.83 -0.99 7.40
CA PHE A 58 3.10 -0.29 7.60
C PHE A 58 3.15 0.19 9.05
N LYS A 59 4.08 -0.39 9.81
CA LYS A 59 4.35 0.03 11.18
C LYS A 59 5.11 1.35 11.22
N GLN A 60 5.02 2.08 12.32
CA GLN A 60 5.80 3.31 12.53
C GLN A 60 7.27 3.13 12.09
N GLY A 61 7.74 4.05 11.23
CA GLY A 61 9.11 4.03 10.69
C GLY A 61 9.36 2.99 9.59
N THR A 62 8.34 2.23 9.18
CA THR A 62 8.40 1.29 8.07
C THR A 62 7.82 1.95 6.82
N GLU A 63 8.68 2.20 5.83
CA GLU A 63 8.30 2.77 4.55
C GLU A 63 8.22 1.69 3.45
N THR A 64 8.70 0.46 3.73
CA THR A 64 8.80 -0.61 2.74
C THR A 64 8.39 -1.97 3.31
N ILE A 65 7.63 -2.75 2.53
CA ILE A 65 7.23 -4.12 2.83
C ILE A 65 7.55 -4.99 1.62
N GLU A 66 8.21 -6.14 1.84
CA GLU A 66 8.38 -7.17 0.81
C GLU A 66 7.40 -8.31 1.07
N LEU A 67 6.53 -8.61 0.11
CA LEU A 67 5.53 -9.68 0.22
C LEU A 67 5.32 -10.34 -1.13
N ASN A 68 5.27 -11.69 -1.17
CA ASN A 68 5.04 -12.48 -2.38
C ASN A 68 5.99 -12.14 -3.56
N GLY A 69 7.20 -11.65 -3.29
CA GLY A 69 8.15 -11.23 -4.34
C GLY A 69 7.84 -9.88 -4.97
N HIS A 70 7.00 -9.07 -4.33
CA HIS A 70 6.74 -7.67 -4.65
C HIS A 70 7.23 -6.77 -3.53
N THR A 71 7.64 -5.56 -3.89
CA THR A 71 8.07 -4.54 -2.95
C THR A 71 7.03 -3.44 -2.92
N PHE A 72 6.51 -3.16 -1.74
CA PHE A 72 5.51 -2.13 -1.50
C PHE A 72 6.14 -0.98 -0.74
N TYR A 73 5.95 0.23 -1.24
CA TYR A 73 6.45 1.46 -0.66
C TYR A 73 5.28 2.30 -0.17
N LEU A 74 5.41 2.86 1.02
CA LEU A 74 4.52 3.90 1.51
C LEU A 74 5.31 5.22 1.51
N ASP A 75 4.97 6.09 0.57
CA ASP A 75 5.58 7.41 0.41
C ASP A 75 4.90 8.43 1.33
N ASN A 76 5.61 9.51 1.66
CA ASN A 76 5.12 10.65 2.45
C ASN A 76 4.68 10.31 3.89
N VAL A 77 5.27 9.27 4.48
CA VAL A 77 5.22 8.98 5.93
C VAL A 77 6.14 9.98 6.64
N ARG A 78 5.57 11.05 7.21
CA ARG A 78 6.34 12.11 7.89
C ARG A 78 5.64 12.65 9.12
#